data_AF-O81431-F1
#
_entry.id   AF-O81431-F1
#
_cell.length_a   1.000
_cell.length_b   1.000
_cell.length_c   1.000
_cell.angle_alpha   90.00
_cell.angle_beta   90.00
_cell.angle_gamma   90.00
#
_symmetry.space_group_name_H-M   'P 1'
#
loop_
_entity.id
_entity.type
_entity.pdbx_description
1 polymer ?
#
loop_
_entity_poly.entity_id
_entity_poly.type
_entity_poly.pdbx_seq_one_letter_code
_entity_poly.pdbx_strand_id
1 'polypeptide(L)'
;MRTSREYPKWIVDSHIWETMCAYWDSEEAIGKSLTYSKARMSDSNGLNGTYVDRKAEKIVQNYEQILQQELSEMEAETSNVSDGESRPWELTTNELTVIFLEFKADSRGNYYGVGSFNDSLPDLVTGKRKLLGDSSSFVALQEQVKEAQQKIEEQAAYNARREAEQTKAVAEQKDKLEHFSSTLWRLIHLNQLQNLSHLQLILKLLLPLSKHS
;
A
#
# COMPACT_ATOMS: atom_id res chain seq x y z
N MET A 1 -27.71 14.85 -19.70
CA MET A 1 -27.26 14.43 -21.05
C MET A 1 -25.86 14.96 -21.26
N ARG A 2 -24.92 14.17 -21.80
CA ARG A 2 -23.53 14.66 -22.02
C ARG A 2 -23.57 15.80 -23.02
N THR A 3 -22.96 16.92 -22.65
CA THR A 3 -22.94 18.14 -23.47
C THR A 3 -21.65 18.28 -24.28
N SER A 4 -20.58 17.55 -23.95
CA SER A 4 -19.33 17.55 -24.73
C SER A 4 -19.00 16.15 -25.29
N ARG A 5 -18.83 16.10 -26.62
CA ARG A 5 -18.35 14.94 -27.40
C ARG A 5 -16.83 15.00 -27.60
N GLU A 6 -16.11 15.52 -26.61
CA GLU A 6 -14.66 15.66 -26.69
C GLU A 6 -13.98 14.28 -26.64
N TYR A 7 -13.11 14.04 -27.62
CA TYR A 7 -12.31 12.82 -27.72
C TYR A 7 -11.30 12.75 -26.56
N PRO A 8 -11.38 11.74 -25.68
CA PRO A 8 -10.44 11.61 -24.57
C PRO A 8 -9.07 11.12 -25.04
N LYS A 9 -7.99 11.81 -24.64
CA LYS A 9 -6.60 11.47 -25.01
C LYS A 9 -6.13 10.08 -24.57
N TRP A 10 -6.79 9.47 -23.59
CA TRP A 10 -6.44 8.14 -23.05
C TRP A 10 -7.09 6.97 -23.82
N ILE A 11 -8.02 7.25 -24.74
CA ILE A 11 -8.51 6.25 -25.68
C ILE A 11 -7.52 6.23 -26.84
N VAL A 12 -6.81 5.10 -27.00
CA VAL A 12 -5.74 4.96 -28.00
C VAL A 12 -6.31 4.75 -29.40
N ASP A 13 -7.48 4.12 -29.50
CA ASP A 13 -8.14 3.78 -30.76
C ASP A 13 -9.41 4.63 -30.99
N SER A 14 -9.40 5.42 -32.07
CA SER A 14 -10.54 6.25 -32.49
C SER A 14 -11.79 5.42 -32.71
N HIS A 15 -11.66 4.20 -33.22
CA HIS A 15 -12.79 3.34 -33.54
C HIS A 15 -13.53 2.88 -32.28
N ILE A 16 -12.82 2.68 -31.17
CA ILE A 16 -13.42 2.37 -29.87
C ILE A 16 -14.28 3.54 -29.40
N TRP A 17 -13.77 4.78 -29.51
CA TRP A 17 -14.53 5.96 -29.14
C TRP A 17 -15.76 6.18 -30.02
N GLU A 18 -15.63 5.99 -31.33
CA GLU A 18 -16.75 6.07 -32.28
C GLU A 18 -17.82 5.02 -31.98
N THR A 19 -17.41 3.79 -31.69
CA THR A 19 -18.32 2.69 -31.32
C THR A 19 -19.05 2.99 -30.01
N MET A 20 -18.35 3.53 -29.01
CA MET A 20 -18.97 3.96 -27.75
C MET A 20 -19.97 5.10 -27.97
N CYS A 21 -19.63 6.09 -28.80
CA CYS A 21 -20.55 7.16 -29.17
C CYS A 21 -21.80 6.62 -29.87
N ALA A 22 -21.63 5.72 -30.86
CA ALA A 22 -22.73 5.10 -31.59
C ALA A 22 -23.65 4.28 -30.67
N TYR A 23 -23.07 3.53 -29.73
CA TYR A 23 -23.85 2.82 -28.71
C TYR A 23 -24.65 3.77 -27.82
N TRP A 24 -24.04 4.85 -27.35
CA TRP A 24 -24.73 5.82 -26.48
C TRP A 24 -25.80 6.63 -27.19
N ASP A 25 -25.68 6.84 -28.50
CA ASP A 25 -26.70 7.45 -29.35
C ASP A 25 -27.85 6.46 -29.69
N SER A 26 -27.74 5.18 -29.32
CA SER A 26 -28.84 4.21 -29.49
C SER A 26 -30.04 4.53 -28.60
N GLU A 27 -31.24 4.27 -29.11
CA GLU A 27 -32.50 4.51 -28.39
C GLU A 27 -32.57 3.73 -27.07
N GLU A 28 -31.98 2.54 -27.02
CA GLU A 28 -31.93 1.72 -25.80
C GLU A 28 -31.09 2.39 -24.70
N ALA A 29 -29.91 2.91 -25.04
CA ALA A 29 -29.03 3.59 -24.09
C ALA A 29 -29.64 4.91 -23.61
N ILE A 30 -30.27 5.66 -24.52
CA ILE A 30 -31.01 6.89 -24.20
C ILE A 30 -32.17 6.58 -23.25
N GLY A 31 -32.97 5.54 -23.55
CA GLY A 31 -34.09 5.11 -22.74
C GLY A 31 -33.66 4.71 -21.32
N LYS A 32 -32.60 3.90 -21.20
CA LYS A 32 -32.03 3.50 -19.90
C LYS A 32 -31.56 4.72 -19.08
N SER A 33 -30.86 5.66 -19.73
CA SER A 33 -30.38 6.89 -19.11
C SER A 33 -31.52 7.79 -18.62
N LEU A 34 -32.57 7.97 -19.44
CA LEU A 34 -33.76 8.73 -19.08
C LEU A 34 -34.52 8.10 -17.92
N THR A 35 -34.71 6.78 -17.94
CA THR A 35 -35.36 6.05 -16.84
C THR A 35 -34.58 6.20 -15.53
N TYR A 36 -33.25 6.01 -15.57
CA TYR A 36 -32.40 6.15 -14.39
C TYR A 36 -32.39 7.59 -13.88
N SER A 37 -32.27 8.57 -14.78
CA SER A 37 -32.33 9.99 -14.42
C SER A 37 -33.70 10.35 -13.83
N LYS A 38 -34.79 9.82 -14.38
CA LYS A 38 -36.15 10.05 -13.88
C LYS A 38 -36.35 9.43 -12.50
N ALA A 39 -35.90 8.19 -12.27
CA ALA A 39 -35.93 7.55 -10.97
C ALA A 39 -35.12 8.34 -9.92
N ARG A 40 -33.90 8.78 -10.30
CA ARG A 40 -33.05 9.59 -9.41
C ARG A 40 -33.69 10.93 -9.03
N MET A 41 -34.45 11.55 -9.94
CA MET A 41 -35.10 12.84 -9.71
C MET A 41 -36.52 12.71 -9.15
N SER A 42 -37.17 11.55 -9.25
CA SER A 42 -38.50 11.33 -8.65
C SER A 42 -38.43 11.16 -7.13
N ASP A 43 -37.32 10.65 -6.62
CA ASP A 43 -37.12 10.46 -5.18
C ASP A 43 -36.81 11.78 -4.46
N SER A 44 -36.34 12.80 -5.21
CA SER A 44 -36.31 14.18 -4.75
C SER A 44 -37.69 14.80 -4.96
N ASN A 45 -38.53 14.80 -3.92
CA ASN A 45 -39.84 15.46 -3.87
C ASN A 45 -39.71 17.01 -3.93
N GLY A 46 -39.01 17.54 -4.93
CA GLY A 46 -38.84 18.98 -5.18
C GLY A 46 -38.03 19.75 -4.15
N LEU A 47 -37.37 19.10 -3.19
CA LEU A 47 -36.60 19.79 -2.16
C LEU A 47 -35.11 19.78 -2.49
N ASN A 48 -34.67 20.98 -2.86
CA ASN A 48 -33.31 21.51 -2.98
C ASN A 48 -32.21 20.62 -2.36
N GLY A 49 -31.48 19.88 -3.22
CA GLY A 49 -30.03 19.61 -3.20
C GLY A 49 -29.31 19.04 -1.96
N THR A 50 -29.89 19.11 -0.76
CA THR A 50 -29.32 18.61 0.47
C THR A 50 -30.01 17.29 0.74
N TYR A 51 -29.34 16.18 0.40
CA TYR A 51 -29.78 14.86 0.82
C TYR A 51 -29.68 14.79 2.35
N VAL A 52 -30.72 15.26 3.02
CA VAL A 52 -30.95 14.95 4.42
C VAL A 52 -32.02 13.89 4.44
N ASP A 53 -31.61 12.66 4.73
CA ASP A 53 -32.57 11.61 5.02
C ASP A 53 -33.38 12.08 6.24
N ARG A 54 -34.66 12.37 6.05
CA ARG A 54 -35.57 12.76 7.16
C ARG A 54 -35.55 11.73 8.29
N LYS A 55 -35.14 10.49 8.01
CA LYS A 55 -34.88 9.50 9.05
C LYS A 55 -33.65 9.88 9.86
N ALA A 56 -32.54 10.24 9.24
CA ALA A 56 -31.32 10.67 9.94
C ALA A 56 -31.55 11.89 10.85
N GLU A 57 -32.37 12.86 10.46
CA GLU A 57 -32.74 13.98 11.35
C GLU A 57 -33.50 13.51 12.59
N LYS A 58 -34.49 12.63 12.42
CA LYS A 58 -35.25 12.06 13.54
C LYS A 58 -34.37 11.23 14.45
N ILE A 59 -33.37 10.57 13.88
CA ILE A 59 -32.38 9.79 14.60
C ILE A 59 -31.54 10.69 15.52
N VAL A 60 -31.01 11.79 14.98
CA VAL A 60 -30.22 12.76 15.74
C VAL A 60 -31.06 13.41 16.84
N GLN A 61 -32.28 13.87 16.53
CA GLN A 61 -33.15 14.53 17.51
C GLN A 61 -33.52 13.63 18.69
N ASN A 62 -33.81 12.35 18.44
CA ASN A 62 -34.16 11.41 19.49
C ASN A 62 -32.93 11.07 20.37
N TYR A 63 -31.76 10.90 19.74
CA TYR A 63 -30.51 10.70 20.47
C TYR A 63 -30.18 11.87 21.41
N GLU A 64 -30.32 13.12 20.95
CA GLU A 64 -30.11 14.31 21.78
C GLU A 64 -31.08 14.37 22.98
N GLN A 65 -32.36 14.01 22.76
CA GLN A 65 -33.36 13.97 23.83
C GLN A 65 -33.03 12.93 24.91
N ILE A 66 -32.62 11.72 24.51
CA ILE A 66 -32.25 10.66 25.44
C ILE A 66 -30.99 11.04 26.22
N LEU A 67 -29.99 11.63 25.56
CA LEU A 67 -28.79 12.13 26.25
C LEU A 67 -29.15 13.18 27.31
N GLN A 68 -30.06 14.10 27.00
CA GLN A 68 -30.53 15.10 27.97
C GLN A 68 -31.28 14.44 29.14
N GLN A 69 -32.08 13.41 28.87
CA GLN A 69 -32.82 12.67 29.90
C GLN A 69 -31.88 11.93 30.86
N GLU A 70 -30.92 11.15 30.33
CA GLU A 70 -29.93 10.40 31.10
C GLU A 70 -29.06 11.32 31.98
N LEU A 71 -28.61 12.46 31.42
CA LEU A 71 -27.87 13.46 32.20
C LEU A 71 -28.73 14.07 33.33
N SER A 72 -30.01 14.30 33.07
CA SER A 72 -30.94 14.86 34.08
C SER A 72 -31.24 13.86 35.20
N GLU A 73 -31.37 12.57 34.89
CA GLU A 73 -31.63 11.51 35.87
C GLU A 73 -30.41 11.30 36.78
N MET A 74 -29.21 11.28 36.22
CA MET A 74 -27.96 11.16 36.97
C MET A 74 -27.71 12.38 37.90
N GLU A 75 -28.04 13.59 37.44
CA GLU A 75 -28.02 14.80 38.29
C GLU A 75 -29.01 14.69 39.46
N ALA A 76 -30.21 14.14 39.23
CA ALA A 76 -31.21 13.93 40.29
C ALA A 76 -30.79 12.87 41.32
N GLU A 77 -30.11 11.80 40.90
CA GLU A 77 -29.64 10.72 41.79
C GLU A 77 -28.47 11.17 42.68
N THR A 78 -27.57 11.99 42.16
CA THR A 78 -26.40 12.50 42.90
C THR A 78 -26.75 13.58 43.92
N SER A 79 -27.90 14.24 43.76
CA SER A 79 -28.45 15.19 44.74
C SER A 79 -28.90 14.50 46.05
N ASN A 80 -29.25 13.20 45.99
CA ASN A 80 -29.72 12.45 47.16
C ASN A 80 -28.58 11.86 48.03
N VAL A 81 -27.32 11.97 47.61
CA VAL A 81 -26.12 11.55 48.36
C VAL A 81 -25.07 12.66 48.24
N SER A 82 -25.34 13.81 48.85
CA SER A 82 -24.46 14.97 48.79
C SER A 82 -23.29 14.84 49.78
N ASP A 83 -22.14 14.36 49.27
CA ASP A 83 -20.82 14.60 49.86
C ASP A 83 -19.99 15.44 48.89
N GLY A 84 -20.31 16.74 48.80
CA GLY A 84 -19.44 17.90 48.53
C GLY A 84 -18.42 17.95 47.37
N GLU A 85 -18.11 16.87 46.68
CA GLU A 85 -17.02 16.79 45.70
C GLU A 85 -17.39 15.81 44.58
N SER A 86 -18.13 16.26 43.56
CA SER A 86 -18.31 15.47 42.35
C SER A 86 -18.21 16.34 41.11
N ARG A 87 -17.31 15.91 40.21
CA ARG A 87 -17.10 16.52 38.89
C ARG A 87 -18.37 16.38 38.04
N PRO A 88 -18.58 17.23 37.03
CA PRO A 88 -19.65 17.03 36.05
C PRO A 88 -19.54 15.61 35.46
N TRP A 89 -20.64 14.86 35.51
CA TRP A 89 -20.71 13.52 34.93
C TRP A 89 -20.65 13.65 33.41
N GLU A 90 -19.50 13.35 32.84
CA GLU A 90 -19.29 13.31 31.40
C GLU A 90 -19.36 11.82 30.99
N LEU A 91 -20.39 11.46 30.22
CA LEU A 91 -20.54 10.10 29.68
C LEU A 91 -19.24 9.69 28.99
N THR A 92 -18.70 8.54 29.39
CA THR A 92 -17.50 8.00 28.77
C THR A 92 -17.80 7.64 27.32
N THR A 93 -16.76 7.65 26.46
CA THR A 93 -16.90 7.28 25.04
C THR A 93 -17.56 5.92 24.83
N ASN A 94 -17.39 5.00 25.79
CA ASN A 94 -18.00 3.68 25.74
C ASN A 94 -19.51 3.75 25.98
N GLU A 95 -19.98 4.52 26.96
CA GLU A 95 -21.41 4.70 27.25
C GLU A 95 -22.13 5.39 26.08
N LEU A 96 -21.52 6.42 25.50
CA LEU A 96 -22.01 7.08 24.28
C LEU A 96 -22.11 6.11 23.10
N THR A 97 -21.13 5.21 22.96
CA THR A 97 -21.13 4.20 21.89
C THR A 97 -22.24 3.18 22.09
N VAL A 98 -22.52 2.76 23.33
CA VAL A 98 -23.62 1.85 23.65
C VAL A 98 -24.97 2.50 23.30
N ILE A 99 -25.21 3.73 23.76
CA ILE A 99 -26.44 4.48 23.48
C ILE A 99 -26.63 4.68 21.97
N PHE A 100 -25.57 5.03 21.24
CA PHE A 100 -25.62 5.20 19.78
C PHE A 100 -25.95 3.90 19.04
N LEU A 101 -25.38 2.78 19.47
CA LEU A 101 -25.64 1.48 18.84
C LEU A 101 -27.04 0.98 19.13
N GLU A 102 -27.53 1.13 20.37
CA GLU A 102 -28.90 0.80 20.74
C GLU A 102 -29.92 1.57 19.88
N PHE A 103 -29.64 2.84 19.61
CA PHE A 103 -30.49 3.67 18.76
C PHE A 103 -30.50 3.23 17.29
N LYS A 104 -29.37 2.75 16.76
CA LYS A 104 -29.24 2.36 15.34
C LYS A 104 -29.92 1.02 15.02
N ALA A 105 -30.34 0.27 16.03
CA ALA A 105 -31.03 -1.01 15.88
C ALA A 105 -32.55 -0.84 15.69
N ASP A 106 -33.18 -1.68 14.86
CA ASP A 106 -34.64 -1.79 14.80
C ASP A 106 -35.19 -2.58 16.01
N SER A 107 -36.51 -2.64 16.17
CA SER A 107 -37.16 -3.44 17.24
C SER A 107 -36.90 -4.96 17.14
N ARG A 108 -36.20 -5.40 16.09
CA ARG A 108 -35.78 -6.79 15.86
C ARG A 108 -34.28 -6.98 16.14
N GLY A 109 -33.54 -5.93 16.51
CA GLY A 109 -32.11 -5.95 16.82
C GLY A 109 -31.19 -5.78 15.61
N ASN A 110 -31.69 -5.39 14.43
CA ASN A 110 -30.88 -5.20 13.22
C ASN A 110 -30.40 -3.75 13.10
N TYR A 111 -29.09 -3.54 12.91
CA TYR A 111 -28.55 -2.20 12.73
C TYR A 111 -28.65 -1.74 11.27
N TYR A 112 -29.11 -0.51 11.05
CA TYR A 112 -29.26 0.06 9.70
C TYR A 112 -27.91 0.39 9.04
N GLY A 113 -27.77 0.13 7.74
CA GLY A 113 -26.59 0.55 6.96
C GLY A 113 -25.29 -0.18 7.33
N VAL A 114 -25.38 -1.27 8.08
CA VAL A 114 -24.23 -2.06 8.55
C VAL A 114 -23.98 -3.29 7.67
N GLY A 115 -24.99 -3.76 6.94
CA GLY A 115 -24.87 -4.89 6.02
C GLY A 115 -24.47 -6.18 6.76
N SER A 116 -23.52 -6.94 6.22
CA SER A 116 -23.03 -8.19 6.80
C SER A 116 -22.35 -8.03 8.17
N PHE A 117 -22.00 -6.80 8.56
CA PHE A 117 -21.39 -6.56 9.87
C PHE A 117 -22.41 -6.63 11.03
N ASN A 118 -23.71 -6.74 10.73
CA ASN A 118 -24.74 -6.98 11.74
C ASN A 118 -24.53 -8.30 12.49
N ASP A 119 -23.93 -9.29 11.86
CA ASP A 119 -23.71 -10.60 12.48
C ASP A 119 -22.59 -10.57 13.54
N SER A 120 -21.69 -9.57 13.49
CA SER A 120 -20.55 -9.42 14.39
C SER A 120 -20.74 -8.37 15.48
N LEU A 121 -21.71 -7.47 15.32
CA LEU A 121 -22.03 -6.40 16.26
C LEU A 121 -22.52 -6.90 17.63
N PRO A 122 -23.41 -7.90 17.72
CA PRO A 122 -23.90 -8.40 19.00
C PRO A 122 -22.76 -8.91 19.91
N ASP A 123 -21.73 -9.53 19.36
CA ASP A 123 -20.59 -10.04 20.13
C ASP A 123 -19.69 -8.91 20.67
N LEU A 124 -19.62 -7.78 19.95
CA LEU A 124 -18.87 -6.59 20.35
C LEU A 124 -19.63 -5.76 21.41
N VAL A 125 -20.95 -5.62 21.24
CA VAL A 125 -21.83 -4.86 22.14
C VAL A 125 -22.09 -5.60 23.45
N THR A 126 -22.28 -6.92 23.40
CA THR A 126 -22.60 -7.74 24.59
C THR A 126 -21.33 -8.25 25.31
N GLY A 127 -20.13 -7.93 24.80
CA GLY A 127 -18.85 -8.37 25.36
C GLY A 127 -18.59 -9.88 25.29
N LYS A 128 -19.52 -10.67 24.73
CA LYS A 128 -19.30 -12.10 24.46
C LYS A 128 -18.51 -12.20 23.18
N ARG A 129 -17.18 -12.06 23.30
CA ARG A 129 -16.24 -12.54 22.29
C ARG A 129 -16.49 -14.03 22.06
N LYS A 130 -17.41 -14.39 21.15
CA LYS A 130 -17.08 -15.52 20.30
C LYS A 130 -15.98 -14.98 19.40
N LEU A 131 -14.77 -15.44 19.67
CA LEU A 131 -13.72 -15.53 18.67
C LEU A 131 -14.29 -16.37 17.52
N LEU A 132 -15.11 -15.74 16.67
CA LEU A 132 -15.81 -16.42 15.60
C LEU A 132 -14.84 -16.53 14.42
N GLY A 133 -14.28 -17.73 14.31
CA GLY A 133 -13.91 -18.40 13.06
C GLY A 133 -12.95 -17.64 12.13
N ASP A 134 -11.67 -17.98 12.02
CA ASP A 134 -11.05 -19.27 12.30
C ASP A 134 -9.62 -19.06 12.77
N SER A 135 -9.30 -19.49 13.99
CA SER A 135 -7.91 -19.65 14.41
C SER A 135 -7.12 -20.50 13.41
N SER A 136 -7.78 -21.38 12.65
CA SER A 136 -7.15 -22.15 11.57
C SER A 136 -6.69 -21.29 10.38
N SER A 137 -7.44 -20.28 9.95
CA SER A 137 -7.11 -19.42 8.81
C SER A 137 -5.97 -18.46 9.15
N PHE A 138 -6.03 -17.84 10.33
CA PHE A 138 -4.99 -16.93 10.80
C PHE A 138 -3.67 -17.67 11.09
N VAL A 139 -3.73 -18.86 11.71
CA VAL A 139 -2.54 -19.69 11.94
C VAL A 139 -1.93 -20.15 10.62
N ALA A 140 -2.74 -20.57 9.64
CA ALA A 140 -2.24 -20.95 8.31
C ALA A 140 -1.54 -19.77 7.61
N LEU A 141 -2.10 -18.55 7.69
CA LEU A 141 -1.46 -17.35 7.15
C LEU A 141 -0.16 -17.01 7.88
N GLN A 142 -0.14 -17.14 9.21
CA GLN A 142 1.06 -16.89 10.01
C GLN A 142 2.18 -17.88 9.68
N GLU A 143 1.82 -19.14 9.45
CA GLU A 143 2.76 -20.19 9.02
C GLU A 143 3.28 -19.94 7.60
N GLN A 144 2.40 -19.55 6.68
CA GLN A 144 2.79 -19.18 5.31
C GLN A 144 3.76 -17.99 5.27
N VAL A 145 3.54 -16.97 6.12
CA VAL A 145 4.46 -15.82 6.24
C VAL A 145 5.83 -16.25 6.76
N LYS A 146 5.86 -17.15 7.76
CA LYS A 146 7.13 -17.70 8.28
C LYS A 146 7.86 -18.54 7.23
N GLU A 147 7.16 -19.40 6.51
CA GLU A 147 7.75 -20.19 5.42
C GLU A 147 8.28 -19.31 4.29
N ALA A 148 7.56 -18.25 3.93
CA ALA A 148 7.99 -17.30 2.93
C ALA A 148 9.27 -16.56 3.37
N GLN A 149 9.33 -16.13 4.63
CA GLN A 149 10.54 -15.52 5.21
C GLN A 149 11.72 -16.49 5.20
N GLN A 150 11.51 -17.75 5.58
CA GLN A 150 12.56 -18.77 5.54
C GLN A 150 13.09 -18.98 4.11
N LYS A 151 12.21 -19.05 3.10
CA LYS A 151 12.61 -19.16 1.69
C LYS A 151 13.39 -17.95 1.19
N ILE A 152 13.03 -16.73 1.62
CA ILE A 152 13.77 -15.52 1.28
C ILE A 152 15.19 -15.59 1.85
N GLU A 153 15.32 -16.01 3.12
CA GLU A 153 16.62 -16.10 3.79
C GLU A 153 17.51 -17.20 3.16
N GLU A 154 16.93 -18.36 2.84
CA GLU A 154 17.65 -19.44 2.15
C GLU A 154 18.14 -19.00 0.76
N GLN A 155 17.29 -18.31 -0.01
CA GLN A 155 17.66 -17.79 -1.32
C GLN A 155 18.76 -16.72 -1.20
N ALA A 156 18.69 -15.85 -0.19
CA ALA A 156 19.72 -14.85 0.07
C ALA A 156 21.06 -15.49 0.43
N ALA A 157 21.06 -16.54 1.27
CA ALA A 157 22.27 -17.29 1.61
C ALA A 157 22.86 -18.02 0.40
N TYR A 158 22.02 -18.61 -0.45
CA TYR A 158 22.47 -19.24 -1.69
C TYR A 158 23.10 -18.21 -2.65
N ASN A 159 22.45 -17.07 -2.85
CA ASN A 159 22.97 -15.99 -3.69
C ASN A 159 24.30 -15.46 -3.14
N ALA A 160 24.43 -15.25 -1.83
CA ALA A 160 25.67 -14.80 -1.20
C ALA A 160 26.83 -15.80 -1.40
N ARG A 161 26.56 -17.11 -1.35
CA ARG A 161 27.58 -18.13 -1.66
C ARG A 161 28.03 -18.06 -3.11
N ARG A 162 27.07 -17.94 -4.04
CA ARG A 162 27.36 -17.78 -5.47
C ARG A 162 28.18 -16.53 -5.76
N GLU A 163 27.87 -15.41 -5.12
CA GLU A 163 28.65 -14.18 -5.26
C GLU A 163 30.06 -14.30 -4.64
N ALA A 164 30.19 -14.98 -3.48
CA ALA A 164 31.49 -15.24 -2.88
C ALA A 164 32.38 -16.14 -3.76
N GLU A 165 31.80 -17.12 -4.45
CA GLU A 165 32.53 -17.96 -5.40
C GLU A 165 32.94 -17.18 -6.65
N GLN A 166 32.04 -16.36 -7.19
CA GLN A 166 32.34 -15.50 -8.33
C GLN A 166 33.43 -14.48 -8.01
N THR A 167 33.38 -13.83 -6.85
CA THR A 167 34.40 -12.86 -6.44
C THR A 167 35.77 -13.52 -6.25
N LYS A 168 35.83 -14.74 -5.70
CA LYS A 168 37.07 -15.53 -5.64
C LYS A 168 37.61 -15.88 -7.02
N ALA A 169 36.76 -16.36 -7.93
CA ALA A 169 37.17 -16.70 -9.29
C ALA A 169 37.69 -15.47 -10.05
N VAL A 170 37.03 -14.31 -9.88
CA VAL A 170 37.47 -13.03 -10.45
C VAL A 170 38.80 -12.58 -9.86
N ALA A 171 38.99 -12.70 -8.53
CA ALA A 171 40.25 -12.39 -7.88
C ALA A 171 41.40 -13.27 -8.40
N GLU A 172 41.17 -14.58 -8.55
CA GLU A 172 42.17 -15.50 -9.09
C GLU A 172 42.53 -15.19 -10.55
N GLN A 173 41.54 -14.84 -11.39
CA GLN A 173 41.83 -14.40 -12.75
C GLN A 173 42.61 -13.08 -12.78
N LYS A 174 42.28 -12.14 -11.90
CA LYS A 174 43.01 -10.89 -11.76
C LYS A 174 44.47 -11.15 -11.35
N ASP A 175 44.72 -12.01 -10.38
CA ASP A 175 46.08 -12.37 -9.96
C ASP A 175 46.89 -13.01 -11.10
N LYS A 176 46.27 -13.88 -11.89
CA LYS A 176 46.90 -14.43 -13.11
C LYS A 176 47.24 -13.33 -14.10
N LEU A 177 46.33 -12.39 -14.34
CA LEU A 177 46.55 -11.25 -15.23
C LEU A 177 47.72 -10.37 -14.74
N GLU A 178 47.76 -10.06 -13.44
CA GLU A 178 48.85 -9.30 -12.83
C GLU A 178 50.18 -10.04 -12.91
N HIS A 179 50.19 -11.35 -12.70
CA HIS A 179 51.38 -12.18 -12.89
C HIS A 179 51.87 -12.13 -14.34
N PHE A 180 50.98 -12.33 -15.32
CA PHE A 180 51.33 -12.22 -16.73
C PHE A 180 51.86 -10.82 -17.07
N SER A 181 51.19 -9.77 -16.63
CA SER A 181 51.63 -8.38 -16.80
C SER A 181 53.04 -8.16 -16.24
N SER A 182 53.31 -8.63 -15.02
CA SER A 182 54.63 -8.56 -14.37
C SER A 182 55.72 -9.29 -15.17
N THR A 183 55.41 -10.48 -15.70
CA THR A 183 56.37 -11.23 -16.51
C THR A 183 56.68 -10.55 -17.84
N LEU A 184 55.67 -9.99 -18.51
CA LEU A 184 55.85 -9.23 -19.75
C LEU A 184 56.69 -7.98 -19.52
N TRP A 185 56.43 -7.23 -18.45
CA TRP A 185 57.24 -6.07 -18.07
C TRP A 185 58.71 -6.43 -17.85
N ARG A 186 58.99 -7.54 -17.17
CA ARG A 186 60.37 -8.03 -16.97
C ARG A 186 61.05 -8.41 -18.29
N LEU A 187 60.35 -9.09 -19.19
CA LEU A 187 60.90 -9.47 -20.50
C LEU A 187 61.21 -8.24 -21.36
N ILE A 188 60.30 -7.27 -21.41
CA ILE A 188 60.53 -6.00 -22.13
C ILE A 188 61.76 -5.29 -21.55
N HIS A 189 61.84 -5.18 -20.22
CA HIS A 189 62.97 -4.51 -19.58
C HIS A 189 64.31 -5.21 -19.86
N LEU A 190 64.35 -6.55 -19.78
CA LEU A 190 65.55 -7.33 -20.12
C LEU A 190 65.97 -7.15 -21.57
N ASN A 191 65.02 -7.17 -22.51
CA ASN A 191 65.30 -6.92 -23.93
C ASN A 191 65.90 -5.52 -24.14
N GLN A 192 65.33 -4.49 -23.52
CA GLN A 192 65.85 -3.11 -23.58
C GLN A 192 67.29 -3.03 -23.04
N LEU A 193 67.57 -3.65 -21.90
CA LEU A 193 68.92 -3.69 -21.32
C LEU A 193 69.93 -4.43 -22.22
N GLN A 194 69.54 -5.57 -22.80
CA GLN A 194 70.38 -6.29 -23.75
C GLN A 194 70.68 -5.45 -24.99
N ASN A 195 69.66 -4.79 -25.55
CA ASN A 195 69.82 -3.92 -26.72
C ASN A 195 70.79 -2.76 -26.43
N LEU A 196 70.63 -2.08 -25.28
CA LEU A 196 71.55 -1.04 -24.84
C LEU A 196 72.98 -1.57 -24.65
N SER A 197 73.15 -2.76 -24.07
CA SER A 197 74.45 -3.40 -23.91
C SER A 197 75.10 -3.73 -25.26
N HIS A 198 74.34 -4.26 -26.22
CA HIS A 198 74.83 -4.53 -27.57
C HIS A 198 75.28 -3.24 -28.28
N LEU A 199 74.49 -2.17 -28.20
CA LEU A 199 74.85 -0.87 -28.77
C LEU A 199 76.12 -0.28 -28.14
N GLN A 200 76.28 -0.38 -26.81
CA GLN A 200 77.49 0.06 -26.12
C GLN A 200 78.73 -0.74 -26.54
N LEU A 201 78.59 -2.06 -26.76
CA LEU A 201 79.66 -2.92 -27.24
C LEU A 201 80.09 -2.52 -28.66
N ILE A 202 79.12 -2.30 -29.55
CA ILE A 202 79.35 -1.85 -30.93
C ILE A 202 80.08 -0.50 -30.94
N LEU A 203 79.64 0.46 -30.12
CA LEU A 203 80.29 1.76 -30.02
C LEU A 203 81.76 1.65 -29.54
N LYS A 204 82.03 0.79 -28.56
CA LYS A 204 83.40 0.54 -28.07
C LYS A 204 84.31 -0.10 -29.14
N LEU A 205 83.78 -0.96 -30.00
CA LEU A 205 84.53 -1.59 -31.08
C LEU A 205 84.78 -0.65 -32.28
N LEU A 206 83.87 0.29 -32.55
CA LEU A 206 84.02 1.29 -33.61
C LEU A 206 84.90 2.49 -33.20
N LEU A 207 85.01 2.79 -31.91
CA LEU A 207 85.84 3.91 -31.40
C LEU A 207 87.33 3.87 -31.79
N PRO A 208 88.04 2.72 -31.77
CA PRO A 208 89.44 2.65 -32.19
C PRO A 208 89.64 2.68 -33.71
N LEU A 209 88.63 2.32 -34.51
CA LEU A 209 88.71 2.31 -35.98
C LEU A 209 88.66 3.72 -36.60
N SER A 210 88.11 4.70 -35.89
CA SER A 210 88.03 6.10 -36.34
C SER A 210 89.33 6.90 -36.12
N LYS A 211 90.30 6.39 -35.35
CA LYS A 211 91.54 7.13 -35.01
C LYS A 211 92.73 6.85 -35.95
N HIS A 212 92.54 6.03 -36.99
CA HIS A 212 93.60 5.61 -37.91
C HIS A 212 93.29 5.85 -39.39
N SER A 213 92.40 6.80 -39.72
CA SER A 213 92.25 7.32 -41.09
C SER A 213 92.59 8.79 -41.17
#